data_AF-A0A9X4CXW3-F1
#
_entry.id   AF-A0A9X4CXW3-F1
#
_cell.length_a   1.000
_cell.length_b   1.000
_cell.length_c   1.000
_cell.angle_alpha   90.00
_cell.angle_beta   90.00
_cell.angle_gamma   90.00
#
_symmetry.space_group_name_H-M   'P 1'
#
loop_
_entity.id
_entity.type
_entity.pdbx_description
1 polymer ?
#
loop_
_entity_poly.entity_id
_entity_poly.type
_entity_poly.pdbx_seq_one_letter_code
_entity_poly.pdbx_strand_id
1 'polypeptide(L)'
;MKAEGRSPAGDLLDDLAEQVSVAAVEAFGVSKDAANALGTDVAMRMVEQWGGQQLYMPKGARIEASRMHQQIYEDWKGQNHRELARKYGFSLQFIYRVIKVLRKADLDSRQRDMFSPVGHD
;
A
#
# COMPACT_ATOMS: atom_id res chain seq x y z
N MET A 1 16.17 19.87 -29.16
CA MET A 1 15.58 18.56 -29.49
C MET A 1 14.61 18.22 -28.38
N LYS A 2 13.30 18.41 -28.61
CA LYS A 2 12.27 18.09 -27.62
C LYS A 2 12.11 16.57 -27.60
N ALA A 3 12.13 15.96 -26.42
CA ALA A 3 11.87 14.53 -26.27
C ALA A 3 10.43 14.23 -26.72
N GLU A 4 10.30 13.74 -27.95
CA GLU A 4 9.05 13.23 -28.50
C GLU A 4 8.64 11.97 -27.72
N GLY A 5 7.40 11.92 -27.26
CA GLY A 5 6.72 10.64 -27.04
C GLY A 5 6.50 10.17 -25.59
N ARG A 6 6.95 10.87 -24.55
CA ARG A 6 6.59 10.48 -23.17
C ARG A 6 5.17 10.92 -22.83
N SER A 7 4.26 9.95 -22.81
CA SER A 7 2.93 10.16 -22.23
C SER A 7 3.02 10.01 -20.70
N PRO A 8 2.23 10.76 -19.92
CA PRO A 8 2.21 10.60 -18.46
C PRO A 8 1.91 9.16 -18.01
N ALA A 9 1.18 8.40 -18.81
CA ALA A 9 0.92 6.98 -18.57
C ALA A 9 2.16 6.11 -18.82
N GLY A 10 2.96 6.43 -19.84
CA GLY A 10 4.24 5.75 -20.09
C GLY A 10 5.23 5.99 -18.95
N ASP A 11 5.36 7.23 -18.51
CA ASP A 11 6.23 7.60 -17.38
C ASP A 11 5.80 6.85 -16.09
N LEU A 12 4.50 6.74 -15.84
CA LEU A 12 3.97 5.97 -14.70
C LEU A 12 4.32 4.49 -14.75
N LEU A 13 4.28 3.86 -15.93
CA LEU A 13 4.58 2.44 -16.09
C LEU A 13 6.07 2.15 -15.97
N ASP A 14 6.91 3.03 -16.52
CA ASP A 14 8.36 2.98 -16.35
C ASP A 14 8.74 3.12 -14.86
N ASP A 15 8.14 4.10 -14.17
CA ASP A 15 8.34 4.29 -12.72
C ASP A 15 7.88 3.05 -11.93
N LEU A 16 6.74 2.45 -12.28
CA LEU A 16 6.25 1.24 -11.63
C LEU A 16 7.24 0.07 -11.80
N ALA A 17 7.73 -0.16 -13.02
CA ALA A 17 8.67 -1.23 -13.30
C ALA A 17 9.99 -1.05 -12.52
N GLU A 18 10.48 0.19 -12.41
CA GLU A 18 11.65 0.52 -11.62
C GLU A 18 11.41 0.26 -10.13
N GLN A 19 10.31 0.76 -9.56
CA GLN A 19 9.99 0.57 -8.14
C GLN A 19 9.83 -0.89 -7.75
N VAL A 20 9.20 -1.71 -8.60
CA VAL A 20 9.08 -3.16 -8.37
C VAL A 20 10.45 -3.84 -8.42
N SER A 21 11.31 -3.45 -9.36
CA SER A 21 12.66 -4.01 -9.47
C SER A 21 13.49 -3.71 -8.23
N VAL A 22 13.46 -2.46 -7.75
CA VAL A 22 14.15 -2.04 -6.53
C VAL A 22 13.62 -2.82 -5.32
N ALA A 23 12.31 -2.88 -5.13
CA ALA A 23 11.70 -3.61 -4.03
C ALA A 23 12.04 -5.12 -4.07
N ALA A 24 12.11 -5.72 -5.24
CA ALA A 24 12.45 -7.13 -5.39
C ALA A 24 13.89 -7.41 -4.94
N VAL A 25 14.85 -6.58 -5.36
CA VAL A 25 16.25 -6.69 -4.93
C VAL A 25 16.37 -6.48 -3.43
N GLU A 26 15.76 -5.42 -2.89
CA GLU A 26 15.89 -5.06 -1.48
C GLU A 26 15.23 -6.08 -0.52
N ALA A 27 14.04 -6.58 -0.87
CA ALA A 27 13.28 -7.46 0.02
C ALA A 27 13.63 -8.94 -0.13
N PHE A 28 14.01 -9.39 -1.33
CA PHE A 28 14.19 -10.81 -1.64
C PHE A 28 15.58 -11.17 -2.16
N GLY A 29 16.47 -10.20 -2.40
CA GLY A 29 17.84 -10.45 -2.83
C GLY A 29 17.94 -11.08 -4.23
N VAL A 30 16.94 -10.89 -5.09
CA VAL A 30 16.97 -11.38 -6.47
C VAL A 30 18.01 -10.62 -7.31
N SER A 31 18.55 -11.29 -8.32
CA SER A 31 19.48 -10.66 -9.27
C SER A 31 18.82 -9.48 -9.99
N LYS A 32 19.60 -8.46 -10.35
CA LYS A 32 19.10 -7.27 -11.07
C LYS A 32 18.35 -7.63 -12.35
N ASP A 33 18.85 -8.58 -13.13
CA ASP A 33 18.20 -8.96 -14.39
C ASP A 33 16.82 -9.59 -14.16
N ALA A 34 16.70 -10.49 -13.17
CA ALA A 34 15.41 -11.06 -12.78
C ALA A 34 14.46 -10.03 -12.18
N ALA A 35 14.98 -9.08 -11.40
CA ALA A 35 14.18 -7.99 -10.83
C ALA A 35 13.62 -7.06 -11.91
N ASN A 36 14.45 -6.68 -12.89
CA ASN A 36 14.05 -5.88 -14.04
C ASN A 36 12.97 -6.59 -14.87
N ALA A 37 13.17 -7.88 -15.17
CA ALA A 37 12.18 -8.68 -15.88
C ALA A 37 10.84 -8.75 -15.13
N LEU A 38 10.87 -8.91 -13.80
CA LEU A 38 9.68 -8.88 -12.96
C LEU A 38 8.99 -7.52 -12.98
N GLY A 39 9.75 -6.42 -12.88
CA GLY A 39 9.22 -5.06 -12.97
C GLY A 39 8.49 -4.81 -14.28
N THR A 40 9.10 -5.19 -15.40
CA THR A 40 8.48 -5.09 -16.73
C THR A 40 7.20 -5.94 -16.84
N ASP A 41 7.23 -7.19 -16.38
CA ASP A 41 6.05 -8.07 -16.41
C ASP A 41 4.88 -7.49 -15.58
N VAL A 42 5.17 -6.96 -14.39
CA VAL A 42 4.14 -6.29 -13.57
C VAL A 42 3.56 -5.08 -14.29
N ALA A 43 4.39 -4.21 -14.86
CA ALA A 43 3.92 -3.03 -15.60
C ALA A 43 3.03 -3.41 -16.80
N MET A 44 3.43 -4.43 -17.57
CA MET A 44 2.64 -4.95 -18.70
C MET A 44 1.26 -5.46 -18.26
N ARG A 45 1.19 -6.18 -17.13
CA ARG A 45 -0.10 -6.63 -16.58
C ARG A 45 -1.02 -5.48 -16.17
N MET A 46 -0.47 -4.37 -15.70
CA MET A 46 -1.29 -3.18 -15.38
C MET A 46 -1.86 -2.54 -16.65
N VAL A 47 -1.10 -2.56 -17.75
CA VAL A 47 -1.60 -2.13 -19.07
C VAL A 47 -2.71 -3.06 -19.56
N GLU A 48 -2.55 -4.37 -19.44
CA GLU A 48 -3.60 -5.32 -19.84
C GLU A 48 -4.88 -5.13 -19.03
N GLN A 49 -4.76 -4.90 -17.71
CA GLN A 49 -5.91 -4.80 -16.82
C GLN A 49 -6.62 -3.44 -16.89
N TRP A 50 -5.88 -2.35 -17.05
CA TRP A 50 -6.42 -0.99 -16.93
C TRP A 50 -6.11 -0.05 -18.11
N GLY A 51 -5.39 -0.54 -19.12
CA GLY A 51 -5.12 0.21 -20.33
C GLY A 51 -6.40 0.73 -20.98
N GLY A 52 -6.38 1.99 -21.39
CA GLY A 52 -7.53 2.68 -21.98
C GLY A 52 -8.55 3.24 -20.99
N GLN A 53 -8.41 2.97 -19.68
CA GLN A 53 -9.27 3.56 -18.64
C GLN A 53 -8.68 4.87 -18.10
N GLN A 54 -9.54 5.81 -17.70
CA GLN A 54 -9.11 6.98 -16.93
C GLN A 54 -9.13 6.66 -15.43
N LEU A 55 -7.95 6.37 -14.86
CA LEU A 55 -7.80 6.07 -13.45
C LEU A 55 -7.48 7.33 -12.63
N TYR A 56 -8.26 7.57 -11.58
CA TYR A 56 -7.94 8.57 -10.55
C TYR A 56 -7.20 7.91 -9.38
N MET A 57 -5.99 8.40 -9.07
CA MET A 57 -5.25 7.99 -7.89
C MET A 57 -5.34 9.08 -6.80
N PRO A 58 -6.02 8.83 -5.67
CA PRO A 58 -6.10 9.80 -4.60
C PRO A 58 -4.74 9.99 -3.92
N LYS A 59 -4.35 11.24 -3.69
CA LYS A 59 -3.13 11.57 -2.94
C LYS A 59 -3.23 10.98 -1.53
N GLY A 60 -2.24 10.18 -1.14
CA GLY A 60 -2.20 9.55 0.17
C GLY A 60 -2.96 8.24 0.27
N ALA A 61 -3.41 7.65 -0.86
CA ALA A 61 -3.80 6.25 -0.90
C ALA A 61 -2.64 5.39 -0.39
N ARG A 62 -2.85 4.65 0.70
CA ARG A 62 -1.87 3.71 1.24
C ARG A 62 -2.26 2.31 0.81
N ILE A 63 -1.57 1.77 -0.19
CA ILE A 63 -1.67 0.35 -0.52
C ILE A 63 -0.98 -0.42 0.60
N GLU A 64 -1.80 -0.83 1.55
CA GLU A 64 -1.63 -1.98 2.43
C GLU A 64 -0.20 -2.45 2.76
N ALA A 65 0.42 -1.71 3.68
CA ALA A 65 1.07 -2.34 4.83
C ALA A 65 0.04 -3.11 5.73
N SER A 66 -1.13 -3.48 5.19
CA SER A 66 -2.35 -3.84 5.89
C SER A 66 -2.25 -5.19 6.55
N ARG A 67 -1.73 -6.23 5.90
CA ARG A 67 -1.61 -7.54 6.56
C ARG A 67 -0.71 -7.49 7.80
N MET A 68 0.47 -6.87 7.69
CA MET A 68 1.39 -6.74 8.83
C MET A 68 0.82 -5.81 9.90
N HIS A 69 0.25 -4.66 9.52
CA HIS A 69 -0.36 -3.73 10.46
C HIS A 69 -1.58 -4.32 11.16
N GLN A 70 -2.39 -5.07 10.42
CA GLN A 70 -3.55 -5.79 10.92
C GLN A 70 -3.10 -6.87 11.90
N GLN A 71 -2.04 -7.64 11.59
CA GLN A 71 -1.47 -8.60 12.53
C GLN A 71 -0.94 -7.92 13.81
N ILE A 72 -0.27 -6.78 13.68
CA ILE A 72 0.16 -5.95 14.83
C ILE A 72 -1.04 -5.51 15.67
N TYR A 73 -2.15 -5.15 15.04
CA TYR A 73 -3.37 -4.70 15.72
C TYR A 73 -4.14 -5.85 16.37
N GLU A 74 -4.23 -7.01 15.70
CA GLU A 74 -4.83 -8.23 16.25
C GLU A 74 -4.06 -8.74 17.47
N ASP A 75 -2.73 -8.64 17.44
CA ASP A 75 -1.87 -9.02 18.57
C ASP A 75 -1.84 -7.97 19.70
N TRP A 76 -2.46 -6.81 19.51
CA TRP A 76 -2.41 -5.72 20.48
C TRP A 76 -3.38 -5.95 21.65
N LYS A 77 -2.82 -5.98 22.86
CA LYS A 77 -3.53 -6.22 24.13
C LYS A 77 -3.73 -4.94 24.96
N GLY A 78 -3.63 -3.76 24.36
CA GLY A 78 -3.73 -2.48 25.05
C GLY A 78 -2.39 -1.91 25.55
N GLN A 79 -1.57 -2.73 26.21
CA GLN A 79 -0.34 -2.27 26.88
C GLN A 79 0.97 -2.91 26.37
N ASN A 80 0.91 -3.81 25.38
CA ASN A 80 2.05 -4.60 24.90
C ASN A 80 2.86 -3.97 23.75
N HIS A 81 2.87 -2.64 23.60
CA HIS A 81 3.54 -1.96 22.49
C HIS A 81 5.04 -2.27 22.36
N ARG A 82 5.75 -2.43 23.49
CA ARG A 82 7.18 -2.79 23.50
C ARG A 82 7.42 -4.23 23.06
N GLU A 83 6.49 -5.13 23.38
CA GLU A 83 6.54 -6.54 22.94
C GLU A 83 6.34 -6.63 21.43
N LEU A 84 5.32 -5.94 20.91
CA LEU A 84 5.05 -5.86 19.47
C LEU A 84 6.23 -5.26 18.70
N ALA A 85 6.85 -4.20 19.23
CA ALA A 85 8.03 -3.59 18.64
C ALA A 85 9.18 -4.60 18.47
N ARG A 86 9.44 -5.43 19.50
CA ARG A 86 10.45 -6.49 19.45
C ARG A 86 10.05 -7.63 18.51
N LYS A 87 8.78 -8.09 18.59
CA LYS A 87 8.25 -9.20 17.80
C LYS A 87 8.32 -8.93 16.30
N TYR A 88 7.99 -7.70 15.89
CA TYR A 88 7.88 -7.30 14.49
C TYR A 88 9.09 -6.49 13.98
N GLY A 89 10.10 -6.24 14.82
CA GLY A 89 11.31 -5.51 14.41
C GLY A 89 11.10 -4.02 14.13
N PHE A 90 10.06 -3.41 14.72
CA PHE A 90 9.72 -2.00 14.49
C PHE A 90 10.06 -1.11 15.69
N SER A 91 10.19 0.20 15.44
CA SER A 91 10.30 1.18 16.52
C SER A 91 9.01 1.27 17.34
N LEU A 92 9.13 1.62 18.61
CA LEU A 92 7.97 1.80 19.49
C LEU A 92 6.99 2.85 18.94
N GLN A 93 7.51 3.94 18.36
CA GLN A 93 6.71 5.00 17.74
C GLN A 93 5.93 4.53 16.52
N PHE A 94 6.50 3.59 15.74
CA PHE A 94 5.81 2.97 14.62
C PHE A 94 4.62 2.14 15.10
N ILE A 95 4.81 1.29 16.12
CA ILE A 95 3.73 0.48 16.70
C ILE A 95 2.58 1.36 17.21
N TYR A 96 2.88 2.46 17.92
CA TYR A 96 1.85 3.43 18.33
C TYR A 96 1.07 4.02 17.15
N ARG A 97 1.77 4.37 16.07
CA ARG A 97 1.14 4.92 14.86
C ARG A 97 0.22 3.91 14.18
N VAL A 98 0.67 2.65 14.05
CA VAL A 98 -0.11 1.57 13.45
C VAL A 98 -1.40 1.33 14.23
N ILE A 99 -1.30 1.16 15.55
CA ILE A 99 -2.46 0.93 16.42
C ILE A 99 -3.43 2.12 16.38
N LYS A 100 -2.93 3.36 16.41
CA LYS A 100 -3.77 4.56 16.33
C LYS A 100 -4.59 4.61 15.04
N VAL A 101 -3.97 4.29 13.90
CA VAL A 101 -4.64 4.32 12.60
C VAL A 101 -5.71 3.24 12.52
N LEU A 102 -5.38 1.99 12.88
CA LEU A 102 -6.32 0.88 12.78
C LEU A 102 -7.45 0.94 13.80
N ARG A 103 -7.18 1.43 15.02
CA ARG A 103 -8.24 1.66 16.01
C ARG A 103 -9.25 2.71 15.54
N LYS A 104 -8.80 3.77 14.86
CA LYS A 104 -9.71 4.76 14.29
C LYS A 104 -10.58 4.12 13.20
N ALA A 105 -9.97 3.38 12.28
CA ALA A 105 -10.70 2.70 11.21
C ALA A 105 -11.73 1.68 11.75
N ASP A 106 -11.38 0.90 12.79
CA ASP A 106 -12.29 -0.04 13.46
C ASP A 106 -13.46 0.69 14.13
N LEU A 107 -13.20 1.80 14.82
CA LEU A 107 -14.26 2.64 15.42
C LEU A 107 -15.19 3.23 14.35
N ASP A 108 -14.63 3.81 13.28
CA ASP A 108 -15.39 4.37 12.16
C ASP A 108 -16.23 3.28 11.45
N SER A 109 -15.74 2.04 11.38
CA SER A 109 -16.46 0.90 10.76
C SER A 109 -17.59 0.35 11.65
N ARG A 110 -17.37 0.28 12.97
CA ARG A 110 -18.38 -0.16 13.95
C ARG A 110 -19.46 0.88 14.14
N GLN A 111 -19.10 2.16 14.07
CA GLN A 111 -20.02 3.28 14.08
C GLN A 111 -20.60 3.47 12.68
N ARG A 112 -21.45 2.53 12.22
CA ARG A 112 -22.40 2.83 11.15
C ARG A 112 -23.15 4.09 11.54
N ASP A 113 -23.21 5.03 10.60
CA ASP A 113 -23.70 6.39 10.78
C ASP A 113 -24.99 6.42 11.62
N MET A 114 -24.84 6.84 12.88
CA MET A 114 -25.96 6.95 13.83
C MET A 114 -26.96 8.04 13.42
N PHE A 115 -26.65 8.81 12.37
CA PHE A 115 -27.48 9.88 11.83
C PHE A 115 -27.84 9.70 10.36
N SER A 116 -27.60 8.52 9.77
CA SER A 116 -28.11 8.22 8.44
C SER A 116 -29.64 8.25 8.50
N PRO A 117 -30.33 9.05 7.67
CA PRO A 117 -31.78 9.11 7.68
C PRO A 117 -32.30 7.70 7.36
N VAL A 118 -33.06 7.12 8.29
CA VAL A 118 -33.78 5.87 8.03
C VAL A 118 -34.68 6.14 6.83
N GLY A 119 -34.46 5.38 5.75
CA GLY A 119 -35.28 5.48 4.55
C GLY A 119 -36.76 5.34 4.94
N HIS A 120 -37.53 6.40 4.69
CA HIS A 120 -38.97 6.34 4.69
C HIS A 120 -39.39 5.64 3.40
N ASP A 121 -39.83 4.39 3.50
CA ASP A 121 -40.73 3.77 2.51
C ASP A 121 -42.16 4.29 2.72
#